data_AF-A0A350XAM3-F1
#
_entry.id   AF-A0A350XAM3-F1
#
_cell.length_a   1.000
_cell.length_b   1.000
_cell.length_c   1.000
_cell.angle_alpha   90.00
_cell.angle_beta   90.00
_cell.angle_gamma   90.00
#
_symmetry.space_group_name_H-M   'P 1'
#
loop_
_entity.id
_entity.type
_entity.pdbx_description
1 polymer ?
#
loop_
_entity_poly.entity_id
_entity_poly.type
_entity_poly.pdbx_seq_one_letter_code
_entity_poly.pdbx_strand_id
1 'polypeptide(L)' 'MKKIGNIDPFASGRPHLSDEEREKLRQAKYQQQKEDGYQKLVELCRIGEYEAARHLANRNPHWGYQVIDGEIIELNDLH' A
#
# COMPACT_ATOMS: atom_id res chain seq x y z
N MET A 1 34.66 10.15 26.64
CA MET A 1 33.51 10.90 26.08
C MET A 1 33.86 11.31 24.65
N LYS A 2 33.24 10.69 23.64
CA LYS A 2 33.50 11.02 22.23
C LYS A 2 32.72 12.29 21.87
N LYS A 3 33.44 13.33 21.43
CA LYS A 3 32.86 14.57 20.91
C LYS A 3 32.13 14.25 19.61
N ILE A 4 30.81 14.46 19.61
CA ILE A 4 29.98 14.34 18.41
C ILE A 4 30.39 15.51 17.51
N GLY A 5 31.21 15.21 16.50
CA GLY A 5 31.66 16.18 15.51
C GLY A 5 30.50 16.62 14.62
N ASN A 6 30.46 17.92 14.33
CA ASN A 6 29.70 18.59 13.27
C ASN A 6 28.54 17.79 12.68
N ILE A 7 27.37 17.88 13.31
CA ILE A 7 26.11 17.63 12.62
C ILE A 7 25.82 18.92 11.85
N ASP A 8 26.08 18.90 10.55
CA ASP A 8 25.66 19.97 9.65
C ASP A 8 24.12 19.92 9.55
N PRO A 9 23.39 20.96 9.99
CA PRO A 9 21.93 21.00 9.90
C PRO A 9 21.42 20.97 8.45
N PHE A 10 22.28 21.26 7.47
CA PHE A 10 22.00 21.17 6.03
C PHE A 10 22.46 19.85 5.39
N ALA A 11 23.19 18.99 6.10
CA ALA A 11 23.46 17.61 5.68
C ALA A 11 22.24 16.68 5.89
N SER A 12 21.05 17.26 5.97
CA SER A 12 19.74 16.59 6.07
C SER A 12 19.04 16.47 4.71
N GLY A 13 19.81 16.42 3.62
CA GLY A 13 19.26 16.10 2.31
C GLY A 13 19.02 14.59 2.22
N ARG A 14 17.75 14.16 2.23
CA ARG A 14 17.42 12.83 1.68
C ARG A 14 18.15 12.68 0.34
N PRO A 15 18.82 11.55 0.06
CA PRO A 15 19.50 11.37 -1.22
C PRO A 15 18.51 11.71 -2.34
N HIS A 16 18.96 12.54 -3.28
CA HIS A 16 18.13 12.99 -4.37
C HIS A 16 17.91 11.79 -5.31
N LEU A 17 16.84 11.03 -5.05
CA LEU A 17 16.47 9.87 -5.85
C LEU A 17 16.31 10.31 -7.31
N SER A 18 16.94 9.58 -8.21
CA SER A 18 16.70 9.68 -9.65
C SER A 18 15.23 9.41 -9.96
N ASP A 19 14.76 9.87 -11.12
CA ASP A 19 13.37 9.62 -11.53
C ASP A 19 13.06 8.11 -11.62
N GLU A 20 14.04 7.29 -12.00
CA GLU A 20 13.92 5.84 -12.03
C GLU A 20 13.78 5.25 -10.61
N GLU A 21 14.57 5.70 -9.64
CA GLU A 21 14.45 5.24 -8.25
C GLU A 21 13.15 5.70 -7.60
N ARG A 22 12.68 6.91 -7.92
CA ARG A 22 11.37 7.41 -7.47
C ARG A 22 10.25 6.55 -8.02
N GLU A 23 10.32 6.17 -9.29
CA GLU A 23 9.32 5.31 -9.92
C GLU A 23 9.30 3.91 -9.29
N LYS A 24 10.47 3.29 -9.08
CA LYS A 24 10.57 2.00 -8.37
C LYS A 24 9.98 2.07 -6.97
N LEU A 25 10.24 3.15 -6.23
CA LEU A 25 9.67 3.38 -4.90
C LEU A 25 8.14 3.54 -4.94
N ARG A 26 7.60 4.22 -5.95
CA ARG A 26 6.15 4.34 -6.14
C ARG A 26 5.52 2.98 -6.42
N GLN A 27 6.10 2.20 -7.32
CA GLN A 27 5.62 0.86 -7.67
C GLN A 27 5.67 -0.09 -6.46
N ALA A 28 6.79 -0.09 -5.72
CA ALA A 28 6.92 -0.91 -4.51
C ALA A 28 5.87 -0.55 -3.45
N LYS A 29 5.66 0.76 -3.21
CA LYS A 29 4.62 1.22 -2.28
C LYS A 29 3.22 0.85 -2.74
N TYR A 30 2.95 0.98 -4.03
CA TYR A 30 1.66 0.60 -4.60
C TYR A 30 1.39 -0.90 -4.41
N GLN A 31 2.39 -1.75 -4.71
CA GLN A 31 2.28 -3.19 -4.53
C GLN A 31 2.06 -3.57 -3.07
N GLN A 32 2.79 -2.93 -2.16
CA GLN A 32 2.62 -3.14 -0.72
C GLN A 32 1.22 -2.72 -0.25
N GLN A 33 0.72 -1.55 -0.68
CA GLN A 33 -0.62 -1.10 -0.35
C GLN A 33 -1.71 -2.05 -0.86
N LYS A 34 -1.52 -2.58 -2.07
CA LYS A 34 -2.41 -3.59 -2.65
C LYS A 34 -2.43 -4.85 -1.80
N GLU A 35 -1.27 -5.39 -1.44
CA GLU A 35 -1.16 -6.63 -0.64
C GLU A 35 -1.72 -6.46 0.79
N ASP A 36 -1.42 -5.33 1.44
CA ASP A 36 -2.00 -4.96 2.75
C ASP A 36 -3.52 -4.81 2.65
N GLY A 37 -4.01 -4.24 1.55
CA GLY A 37 -5.43 -4.11 1.26
C GLY A 37 -6.12 -5.45 1.14
N TYR A 38 -5.53 -6.38 0.37
CA TYR A 38 -6.04 -7.74 0.20
C TYR A 38 -6.15 -8.46 1.54
N GLN A 39 -5.10 -8.43 2.38
CA GLN A 39 -5.15 -9.10 3.69
C GLN A 39 -6.28 -8.59 4.57
N LYS A 40 -6.51 -7.27 4.62
CA LYS A 40 -7.62 -6.69 5.39
C LYS A 40 -8.98 -7.13 4.86
N LEU A 41 -9.14 -7.19 3.54
CA LEU A 41 -10.39 -7.70 2.95
C LEU A 41 -10.62 -9.16 3.32
N VAL A 42 -9.58 -10.00 3.29
CA VAL A 42 -9.65 -11.42 3.71
C VAL A 42 -10.06 -11.54 5.17
N GLU A 43 -9.45 -10.75 6.05
CA GLU A 43 -9.79 -10.74 7.48
C GLU A 43 -11.26 -10.39 7.70
N LEU A 44 -11.76 -9.34 7.04
CA LEU A 44 -13.15 -8.91 7.12
C LEU A 44 -14.11 -9.99 6.60
N CYS A 45 -13.82 -10.59 5.44
CA CYS A 45 -14.62 -11.69 4.91
C CYS A 45 -14.60 -12.91 5.85
N ARG A 46 -13.45 -13.24 6.45
CA ARG A 46 -13.31 -14.38 7.37
C ARG A 46 -14.17 -14.24 8.62
N ILE A 47 -14.39 -13.01 9.11
CA ILE A 47 -15.24 -12.75 10.29
C ILE A 47 -16.71 -12.47 9.91
N GLY A 48 -17.07 -12.56 8.63
CA GLY A 48 -18.43 -12.34 8.13
C GLY A 48 -18.79 -10.87 7.90
N GLU A 49 -17.83 -9.96 8.00
CA GLU A 49 -18.01 -8.51 7.82
C GLU A 49 -17.93 -8.12 6.34
N TYR A 50 -18.76 -8.76 5.50
CA TYR A 50 -18.71 -8.62 4.04
C TYR A 50 -19.03 -7.21 3.55
N GLU A 51 -19.98 -6.51 4.20
CA GLU A 51 -20.31 -5.13 3.86
C GLU A 51 -19.16 -4.18 4.22
N ALA A 52 -18.47 -4.41 5.34
CA ALA A 52 -17.27 -3.64 5.68
C ALA A 52 -16.15 -3.88 4.67
N ALA A 53 -15.94 -5.13 4.23
CA ALA A 53 -14.97 -5.48 3.20
C ALA A 53 -15.32 -4.77 1.87
N ARG A 54 -16.59 -4.80 1.44
CA ARG A 54 -17.08 -4.11 0.25
C ARG A 54 -16.87 -2.60 0.35
N HIS A 55 -17.22 -1.98 1.46
CA HIS A 55 -16.99 -0.55 1.68
C HIS A 55 -15.51 -0.18 1.66
N LEU A 56 -14.65 -1.03 2.25
CA LEU A 56 -13.21 -0.81 2.27
C LEU A 56 -12.61 -0.89 0.85
N ALA A 57 -13.00 -1.89 0.06
CA ALA A 57 -12.59 -2.02 -1.34
C ALA A 57 -13.05 -0.81 -2.18
N ASN A 58 -14.31 -0.38 -2.04
CA ASN A 58 -14.86 0.77 -2.76
C ASN A 58 -14.17 2.10 -2.42
N ARG A 59 -13.67 2.26 -1.17
CA ARG A 59 -12.89 3.44 -0.76
C ARG A 59 -11.45 3.41 -1.28
N ASN A 60 -10.95 2.24 -1.69
CA ASN A 60 -9.59 2.05 -2.15
C ASN A 60 -9.57 1.40 -3.55
N PRO A 61 -10.12 2.06 -4.59
CA PRO A 61 -10.21 1.49 -5.93
C PRO A 61 -8.83 1.19 -6.54
N HIS A 62 -7.79 1.89 -6.08
CA HIS A 62 -6.40 1.67 -6.47
C HIS A 62 -5.83 0.31 -6.03
N TRP A 63 -6.48 -0.43 -5.14
CA TRP A 63 -6.06 -1.81 -4.84
C TRP A 63 -6.47 -2.80 -5.94
N GLY A 64 -7.47 -2.44 -6.76
CA GLY A 64 -7.94 -3.30 -7.85
C GLY A 64 -8.75 -4.51 -7.38
N TYR A 65 -9.34 -4.46 -6.19
CA TYR A 65 -10.19 -5.54 -5.66
C TYR A 65 -11.65 -5.14 -5.57
N GLN A 66 -12.53 -6.13 -5.71
CA GLN A 66 -13.96 -6.02 -5.48
C GLN A 66 -14.42 -7.16 -4.57
N VAL A 67 -15.39 -6.87 -3.69
CA VAL A 67 -16.00 -7.89 -2.83
C VAL A 67 -17.43 -8.18 -3.28
N ILE A 68 -17.67 -9.42 -3.70
CA ILE A 68 -18.96 -9.93 -4.18
C ILE A 68 -19.32 -11.17 -3.36
N ASP A 69 -20.43 -11.12 -2.63
CA ASP A 69 -20.96 -12.23 -1.83
C ASP A 69 -19.95 -12.89 -0.87
N GLY A 70 -18.99 -12.09 -0.37
CA GLY A 70 -17.92 -12.54 0.53
C GLY A 70 -16.66 -13.04 -0.16
N GLU A 71 -16.65 -13.10 -1.49
CA GLU A 71 -15.48 -13.40 -2.30
C GLU A 71 -14.75 -12.12 -2.74
N ILE A 72 -13.43 -12.18 -2.76
CA ILE A 72 -12.57 -11.09 -3.21
C ILE A 72 -12.12 -11.39 -4.63
N ILE A 73 -12.46 -10.51 -5.56
CA ILE A 73 -12.16 -10.64 -6.99
C ILE A 73 -11.21 -9.53 -7.39
N GLU A 74 -10.18 -9.86 -8.15
CA GLU A 74 -9.30 -8.86 -8.75
C GLU A 74 -9.92 -8.32 -10.05
N LEU A 75 -10.02 -6.99 -10.17
CA LEU A 75 -10.64 -6.34 -11.32
C LEU A 75 -9.87 -6.56 -12.63
N ASN A 76 -8.59 -6.93 -12.55
CA ASN A 76 -7.77 -7.28 -13.71
C ASN A 76 -8.06 -8.69 -14.27
N ASP A 77 -8.72 -9.56 -13.51
CA ASP A 77 -9.05 -10.93 -13.93
C ASP A 77 -10.40 -11.04 -14.67
N LEU A 78 -11.05 -9.90 -14.98
CA LEU A 78 -12.33 -9.84 -15.71
C LEU A 78 -12.18 -9.74 -17.24
N HIS A 79 -11.04 -10.16 -17.81
CA HIS A 79 -10.72 -10.06 -19.24
C HIS A 79 -10.88 -11.37 -20.02
#